data_AF-A0A935D663-F1
#
_entry.id   AF-A0A935D663-F1
#
_cell.length_a   1.000
_cell.length_b   1.000
_cell.length_c   1.000
_cell.angle_alpha   90.00
_cell.angle_beta   90.00
_cell.angle_gamma   90.00
#
_symmetry.space_group_name_H-M   'P 1'
#
loop_
_entity.id
_entity.type
_entity.pdbx_description
1 polymer ?
#
loop_
_entity_poly.entity_id
_entity_poly.type
_entity_poly.pdbx_seq_one_letter_code
_entity_poly.pdbx_strand_id
1 'polypeptide(L)'
;MCAFWGRAGPSTRRPSRASCSPFVGHALREAGSTSLSGHRAFATATDVVAWLGSAEARRVRRESGDDAFEGWDTARERTERLRPAPLAPARHATLHMSLLDVLSTYLEPSRGELSLPASFTSAYGRRKVEVAVCAWAHERHDARPFARAPAAAAAAPRARPKLEVRDAPVYVEPHPEALGHLLALLRQAARGLAAHGLPKGSRGELALTELEDLVDAAYQTATRATNEQPPTVELAARLAGVAGRLEWLEEAVGLRTGGVLAVHVHADPVSGRASVAGIGGLTEIHVALRDPRTGGLVHVIGPRLSAVDVVWPRSKALHDAALKADLGKSPLAPPPFVSAYYTR
;
A
#
# COMPACT_ATOMS: atom_id res chain seq x y z
N MET A 1 -0.01 8.57 -28.92
CA MET A 1 1.10 8.75 -29.88
C MET A 1 2.12 7.66 -29.61
N CYS A 2 2.42 6.86 -30.63
CA CYS A 2 3.23 5.63 -30.58
C CYS A 2 4.72 5.88 -30.37
N ALA A 3 5.39 4.80 -29.91
CA ALA A 3 6.81 4.43 -30.04
C ALA A 3 7.87 5.35 -29.41
N PHE A 4 8.79 4.74 -28.62
CA PHE A 4 10.24 4.80 -28.89
C PHE A 4 10.99 3.75 -28.05
N TRP A 5 11.57 2.77 -28.75
CA TRP A 5 12.74 2.00 -28.33
C TRP A 5 13.98 2.75 -28.84
N GLY A 6 15.08 2.80 -28.07
CA GLY A 6 16.32 3.40 -28.55
C GLY A 6 17.43 3.49 -27.50
N ARG A 7 18.42 2.60 -27.67
CA ARG A 7 19.83 2.55 -27.23
C ARG A 7 20.31 3.34 -25.99
N ALA A 8 21.03 2.60 -25.15
CA ALA A 8 21.89 3.10 -24.08
C ALA A 8 23.01 4.03 -24.60
N GLY A 9 23.24 5.11 -23.84
CA GLY A 9 24.37 6.05 -23.91
C GLY A 9 24.39 6.87 -22.61
N PRO A 10 25.57 7.30 -22.11
CA PRO A 10 25.77 7.58 -20.70
C PRO A 10 25.35 9.00 -20.29
N SER A 11 25.16 9.21 -18.99
CA SER A 11 25.04 10.52 -18.34
C SER A 11 23.70 11.25 -18.51
N THR A 12 22.73 10.90 -17.67
CA THR A 12 22.19 11.76 -16.60
C THR A 12 21.20 10.92 -15.78
N ARG A 13 21.64 10.50 -14.59
CA ARG A 13 20.84 9.64 -13.71
C ARG A 13 19.66 10.45 -13.16
N ARG A 14 18.48 10.31 -13.77
CA ARG A 14 17.21 10.56 -13.08
C ARG A 14 16.97 9.41 -12.09
N PRO A 15 16.81 9.68 -10.79
CA PRO A 15 16.63 8.61 -9.78
C PRO A 15 15.32 7.83 -9.92
N SER A 16 14.38 8.22 -10.78
CA SER A 16 13.07 7.57 -10.92
C SER A 16 13.03 6.31 -11.80
N ARG A 17 14.15 5.90 -12.44
CA ARG A 17 14.21 4.71 -13.31
C ARG A 17 14.77 3.45 -12.63
N ALA A 18 15.27 3.54 -11.40
CA ALA A 18 15.82 2.40 -10.67
C ALA A 18 14.74 1.70 -9.84
N SER A 19 13.62 1.31 -10.44
CA SER A 19 12.62 0.48 -9.75
C SER A 19 13.00 -1.00 -9.89
N CYS A 20 13.81 -1.45 -8.93
CA CYS A 20 13.88 -2.84 -8.41
C CYS A 20 13.95 -4.01 -9.40
N SER A 21 14.57 -3.91 -10.59
CA SER A 21 14.92 -5.11 -11.35
C SER A 21 16.41 -5.40 -11.24
N PRO A 22 16.85 -6.20 -10.25
CA PRO A 22 18.16 -6.80 -10.35
C PRO A 22 18.05 -7.88 -11.43
N PHE A 23 18.69 -7.64 -12.57
CA PHE A 23 19.04 -8.73 -13.48
C PHE A 23 19.91 -9.69 -12.67
N VAL A 24 19.37 -10.87 -12.36
CA VAL A 24 20.05 -11.94 -11.62
C VAL A 24 20.18 -13.14 -12.54
N GLY A 25 21.19 -13.96 -12.26
CA GLY A 25 21.60 -15.07 -13.11
C GLY A 25 20.62 -16.24 -13.07
N HIS A 26 21.15 -17.44 -13.33
CA HIS A 26 20.35 -18.64 -13.44
C HIS A 26 19.67 -19.00 -12.11
N ALA A 27 18.48 -19.58 -12.22
CA ALA A 27 17.73 -20.14 -11.11
C ALA A 27 18.52 -21.30 -10.50
N LEU A 28 18.68 -21.27 -9.19
CA LEU A 28 19.39 -22.28 -8.41
C LEU A 28 18.46 -23.42 -7.96
N ARG A 29 17.15 -23.25 -8.15
CA ARG A 29 16.07 -24.20 -7.85
C ARG A 29 14.94 -24.04 -8.88
N GLU A 30 13.88 -24.83 -8.76
CA GLU A 30 12.69 -24.69 -9.61
C GLU A 30 12.20 -23.23 -9.60
N ALA A 31 12.16 -22.63 -10.78
CA ALA A 31 12.03 -21.19 -10.90
C ALA A 31 10.56 -20.78 -10.83
N GLY A 32 10.26 -19.83 -9.93
CA GLY A 32 8.91 -19.31 -9.73
C GLY A 32 8.36 -18.51 -10.92
N SER A 33 7.13 -18.00 -10.77
CA SER A 33 6.40 -17.29 -11.83
C SER A 33 7.13 -16.05 -12.40
N THR A 34 8.12 -15.53 -11.65
CA THR A 34 8.97 -14.38 -11.99
C THR A 34 10.14 -14.73 -12.92
N SER A 35 10.32 -16.00 -13.25
CA SER A 35 11.37 -16.50 -14.13
C SER A 35 10.99 -16.48 -15.62
N LEU A 36 11.99 -16.23 -16.46
CA LEU A 36 11.96 -16.42 -17.91
C LEU A 36 13.25 -17.15 -18.33
N SER A 37 13.11 -18.30 -18.99
CA SER A 37 14.25 -19.10 -19.46
C SER A 37 15.27 -19.38 -18.36
N GLY A 38 14.79 -19.67 -17.14
CA GLY A 38 15.64 -19.95 -15.99
C GLY A 38 16.36 -18.74 -15.38
N HIS A 39 16.04 -17.51 -15.79
CA HIS A 39 16.57 -16.28 -15.19
C HIS A 39 15.44 -15.50 -14.56
N ARG A 40 15.73 -14.70 -13.53
CA ARG A 40 14.69 -13.80 -13.02
C ARG A 40 14.49 -12.65 -14.00
N ALA A 41 13.26 -12.53 -14.48
CA ALA A 41 12.89 -11.51 -15.46
C ALA A 41 11.92 -10.46 -14.90
N PHE A 42 11.20 -10.78 -13.82
CA PHE A 42 10.15 -9.91 -13.32
C PHE A 42 10.39 -9.50 -11.86
N ALA A 43 10.54 -8.20 -11.66
CA ALA A 43 10.33 -7.57 -10.36
C ALA A 43 8.83 -7.38 -10.11
N THR A 44 8.42 -7.48 -8.87
CA THR A 44 7.01 -7.46 -8.41
C THR A 44 6.88 -6.52 -7.20
N ALA A 45 5.66 -6.21 -6.74
CA ALA A 45 5.48 -5.24 -5.64
C ALA A 45 6.07 -5.73 -4.32
N THR A 46 5.97 -7.03 -4.04
CA THR A 46 6.56 -7.61 -2.83
C THR A 46 8.10 -7.48 -2.81
N ASP A 47 8.75 -7.29 -3.97
CA ASP A 47 10.19 -6.96 -4.02
C ASP A 47 10.47 -5.54 -3.55
N VAL A 48 9.57 -4.60 -3.86
CA VAL A 48 9.65 -3.24 -3.34
C VAL A 48 9.46 -3.24 -1.84
N VAL A 49 8.49 -4.00 -1.32
CA VAL A 49 8.27 -4.14 0.13
C VAL A 49 9.49 -4.77 0.83
N ALA A 50 10.15 -5.74 0.20
CA ALA A 50 11.42 -6.29 0.69
C ALA A 50 12.54 -5.23 0.70
N TRP A 51 12.67 -4.43 -0.37
CA TRP A 51 13.63 -3.32 -0.46
C TRP A 51 13.36 -2.21 0.57
N LEU A 52 12.09 -1.97 0.92
CA LEU A 52 11.70 -1.07 2.02
C LEU A 52 12.11 -1.59 3.40
N GLY A 53 12.60 -2.83 3.50
CA GLY A 53 13.21 -3.37 4.71
C GLY A 53 12.42 -4.51 5.36
N SER A 54 11.25 -4.87 4.85
CA SER A 54 10.41 -5.92 5.43
C SER A 54 11.11 -7.28 5.45
N ALA A 55 11.37 -7.80 6.66
CA ALA A 55 11.91 -9.15 6.85
C ALA A 55 10.91 -10.22 6.41
N GLU A 56 9.62 -10.00 6.63
CA GLU A 56 8.58 -10.95 6.23
C GLU A 56 8.41 -10.99 4.71
N ALA A 57 8.50 -9.86 3.99
CA ALA A 57 8.51 -9.88 2.52
C ALA A 57 9.70 -10.69 1.96
N ARG A 58 10.88 -10.59 2.60
CA ARG A 58 12.03 -11.44 2.25
C ARG A 58 11.77 -12.91 2.53
N ARG A 59 11.07 -13.24 3.63
CA ARG A 59 10.68 -14.62 3.94
C ARG A 59 9.69 -15.17 2.93
N VAL A 60 8.68 -14.39 2.55
CA VAL A 60 7.73 -14.72 1.48
C VAL A 60 8.46 -15.07 0.18
N ARG A 61 9.52 -14.32 -0.17
CA ARG A 61 10.35 -14.61 -1.34
C ARG A 61 11.14 -15.90 -1.27
N ARG A 62 11.75 -16.17 -0.12
CA ARG A 62 12.43 -17.45 0.14
C ARG A 62 11.47 -18.63 -0.02
N GLU A 63 10.27 -18.50 0.53
CA GLU A 63 9.25 -19.55 0.47
C GLU A 63 8.72 -19.79 -0.95
N SER A 64 8.61 -18.74 -1.78
CA SER A 64 8.22 -18.87 -3.19
C SER A 64 9.36 -19.29 -4.13
N GLY A 65 10.60 -19.31 -3.64
CA GLY A 65 11.80 -19.53 -4.46
C GLY A 65 12.15 -18.36 -5.38
N ASP A 66 11.47 -17.22 -5.26
CA ASP A 66 11.69 -16.04 -6.12
C ASP A 66 13.01 -15.32 -5.84
N ASP A 67 13.75 -15.71 -4.80
CA ASP A 67 15.11 -15.24 -4.52
C ASP A 67 16.21 -16.29 -4.80
N ALA A 68 15.84 -17.49 -5.26
CA ALA A 68 16.77 -18.57 -5.54
C ALA A 68 17.44 -18.41 -6.91
N PHE A 69 18.12 -17.29 -7.13
CA PHE A 69 18.82 -16.96 -8.38
C PHE A 69 20.28 -16.56 -8.10
N GLU A 70 21.17 -16.92 -9.01
CA GLU A 70 22.58 -16.54 -8.93
C GLU A 70 22.74 -15.01 -8.86
N GLY A 71 23.57 -14.53 -7.93
CA GLY A 71 23.83 -13.10 -7.76
C GLY A 71 22.66 -12.30 -7.16
N TRP A 72 21.59 -12.96 -6.70
CA TRP A 72 20.45 -12.30 -6.04
C TRP A 72 20.89 -11.42 -4.89
N ASP A 73 21.64 -11.98 -3.93
CA ASP A 73 22.04 -11.25 -2.73
C ASP A 73 22.89 -10.03 -3.06
N THR A 74 23.86 -10.17 -3.96
CA THR A 74 24.69 -9.05 -4.43
C THR A 74 23.85 -7.95 -5.07
N ALA A 75 22.86 -8.32 -5.89
CA ALA A 75 22.02 -7.37 -6.57
C ALA A 75 21.01 -6.70 -5.62
N ARG A 76 20.51 -7.44 -4.62
CA ARG A 76 19.70 -6.92 -3.51
C ARG A 76 20.49 -5.90 -2.70
N GLU A 77 21.69 -6.26 -2.21
CA GLU A 77 22.55 -5.35 -1.44
C GLU A 77 22.87 -4.07 -2.22
N ARG A 78 23.14 -4.19 -3.52
CA ARG A 78 23.36 -3.03 -4.38
C ARG A 78 22.15 -2.11 -4.40
N THR A 79 20.94 -2.67 -4.44
CA THR A 79 19.69 -1.89 -4.45
C THR A 79 19.40 -1.29 -3.07
N GLU A 80 19.71 -1.99 -1.99
CA GLU A 80 19.59 -1.48 -0.62
C GLU A 80 20.52 -0.30 -0.37
N ARG A 81 21.73 -0.32 -0.93
CA ARG A 81 22.67 0.82 -0.89
C ARG A 81 22.15 2.08 -1.60
N LEU A 82 21.14 1.96 -2.47
CA LEU A 82 20.49 3.11 -3.12
C LEU A 82 19.40 3.74 -2.26
N ARG A 83 18.94 3.05 -1.21
CA ARG A 83 17.91 3.57 -0.32
C ARG A 83 18.49 4.72 0.51
N PRO A 84 17.86 5.90 0.55
CA PRO A 84 18.32 6.98 1.40
C PRO A 84 18.42 6.54 2.87
N ALA A 85 19.49 6.98 3.55
CA ALA A 85 19.70 6.70 4.96
C ALA A 85 18.50 7.16 5.81
N PRO A 86 18.23 6.53 6.97
CA PRO A 86 17.26 7.03 7.93
C PRO A 86 17.50 8.51 8.23
N LEU A 87 16.43 9.31 8.32
CA LEU A 87 16.44 10.76 8.58
C LEU A 87 17.10 11.63 7.48
N ALA A 88 17.60 11.06 6.38
CA ALA A 88 18.15 11.86 5.29
C ALA A 88 17.03 12.69 4.64
N PRO A 89 17.23 14.00 4.36
CA PRO A 89 16.22 14.85 3.72
C PRO A 89 15.69 14.28 2.39
N ALA A 90 16.50 13.50 1.68
CA ALA A 90 16.12 12.81 0.45
C ALA A 90 14.91 11.85 0.62
N ARG A 91 14.63 11.36 1.85
CA ARG A 91 13.44 10.57 2.16
C ARG A 91 12.14 11.36 2.04
N HIS A 92 12.21 12.69 2.14
CA HIS A 92 11.03 13.56 2.09
C HIS A 92 11.07 14.55 0.92
N ALA A 93 11.99 14.36 -0.02
CA ALA A 93 12.18 15.25 -1.15
C ALA A 93 10.97 15.30 -2.11
N THR A 94 10.13 14.26 -2.11
CA THR A 94 8.87 14.20 -2.88
C THR A 94 7.80 13.48 -2.08
N LEU A 95 6.52 13.68 -2.43
CA LEU A 95 5.41 12.94 -1.81
C LEU A 95 5.56 11.42 -1.99
N HIS A 96 6.09 10.99 -3.14
CA HIS A 96 6.42 9.58 -3.39
C HIS A 96 7.44 9.04 -2.38
N MET A 97 8.55 9.76 -2.17
CA MET A 97 9.58 9.34 -1.22
C MET A 97 9.04 9.35 0.22
N SER A 98 8.24 10.36 0.58
CA SER A 98 7.59 10.42 1.89
C SER A 98 6.62 9.25 2.10
N LEU A 99 5.87 8.83 1.07
CA LEU A 99 5.04 7.61 1.17
C LEU A 99 5.90 6.35 1.33
N LEU A 100 6.98 6.21 0.58
CA LEU A 100 7.89 5.07 0.77
C LEU A 100 8.47 5.03 2.18
N ASP A 101 8.71 6.19 2.79
CA ASP A 101 9.15 6.28 4.19
C ASP A 101 8.04 5.89 5.19
N VAL A 102 6.78 6.28 4.94
CA VAL A 102 5.61 5.79 5.69
C VAL A 102 5.54 4.26 5.63
N LEU A 103 5.66 3.68 4.43
CA LEU A 103 5.62 2.23 4.25
C LEU A 103 6.81 1.52 4.90
N SER A 104 8.02 2.07 4.76
CA SER A 104 9.21 1.56 5.44
C SER A 104 9.01 1.53 6.96
N THR A 105 8.47 2.61 7.51
CA THR A 105 8.19 2.75 8.96
C THR A 105 7.11 1.77 9.39
N TYR A 106 6.04 1.67 8.60
CA TYR A 106 4.96 0.73 8.85
C TYR A 106 5.44 -0.71 8.85
N LEU A 107 6.40 -1.09 8.01
CA LEU A 107 6.90 -2.46 7.93
C LEU A 107 7.82 -2.86 9.09
N GLU A 108 8.36 -1.88 9.82
CA GLU A 108 9.15 -2.11 11.03
C GLU A 108 8.25 -2.40 12.23
N PRO A 109 8.75 -3.11 13.27
CA PRO A 109 8.00 -3.29 14.50
C PRO A 109 7.71 -1.95 15.18
N SER A 110 6.47 -1.72 15.58
CA SER A 110 6.07 -0.58 16.41
C SER A 110 6.23 -0.89 17.90
N ARG A 111 6.50 0.12 18.72
CA ARG A 111 6.45 -0.05 20.19
C ARG A 111 5.03 -0.35 20.67
N GLY A 112 4.02 0.18 19.98
CA GLY A 112 2.61 -0.07 20.30
C GLY A 112 2.12 -1.47 19.95
N GLU A 113 2.79 -2.17 19.03
CA GLU A 113 2.43 -3.53 18.64
C GLU A 113 2.58 -4.56 19.76
N LEU A 114 3.34 -4.25 20.82
CA LEU A 114 3.44 -5.10 22.03
C LEU A 114 2.06 -5.35 22.67
N SER A 115 1.11 -4.42 22.49
CA SER A 115 -0.26 -4.54 23.01
C SER A 115 -1.16 -5.47 22.17
N LEU A 116 -0.73 -5.87 20.98
CA LEU A 116 -1.47 -6.75 20.08
C LEU A 116 -0.96 -8.20 20.20
N PRO A 117 -1.78 -9.17 20.66
CA PRO A 117 -1.33 -10.55 20.83
C PRO A 117 -0.77 -11.19 19.54
N ALA A 118 -1.29 -10.82 18.38
CA ALA A 118 -0.90 -11.39 17.09
C ALA A 118 0.36 -10.75 16.48
N SER A 119 0.89 -9.63 17.03
CA SER A 119 1.89 -8.80 16.35
C SER A 119 3.22 -9.52 16.05
N PHE A 120 3.56 -10.53 16.85
CA PHE A 120 4.80 -11.31 16.69
C PHE A 120 4.65 -12.52 15.75
N THR A 121 3.48 -12.74 15.18
CA THR A 121 3.23 -13.86 14.27
C THR A 121 3.64 -13.54 12.84
N SER A 122 4.06 -14.55 12.08
CA SER A 122 4.28 -14.40 10.63
C SER A 122 3.00 -13.99 9.90
N ALA A 123 1.83 -14.46 10.37
CA ALA A 123 0.51 -14.06 9.91
C ALA A 123 0.33 -12.53 9.94
N TYR A 124 0.65 -11.89 11.07
CA TYR A 124 0.60 -10.43 11.20
C TYR A 124 1.61 -9.72 10.28
N GLY A 125 2.85 -10.21 10.25
CA GLY A 125 3.88 -9.68 9.35
C GLY A 125 3.46 -9.73 7.87
N ARG A 126 2.81 -10.82 7.44
CA ARG A 126 2.32 -10.97 6.05
C ARG A 126 1.15 -10.05 5.76
N ARG A 127 0.26 -9.82 6.74
CA ARG A 127 -0.79 -8.80 6.62
C ARG A 127 -0.18 -7.40 6.45
N LYS A 128 0.91 -7.06 7.16
CA LYS A 128 1.63 -5.79 6.93
C LYS A 128 2.23 -5.71 5.52
N VAL A 129 2.77 -6.82 5.00
CA VAL A 129 3.25 -6.91 3.60
C VAL A 129 2.11 -6.67 2.62
N GLU A 130 0.94 -7.29 2.80
CA GLU A 130 -0.24 -7.05 1.94
C GLU A 130 -0.69 -5.59 1.95
N VAL A 131 -0.81 -4.98 3.13
CA VAL A 131 -1.16 -3.55 3.25
C VAL A 131 -0.15 -2.67 2.51
N ALA A 132 1.15 -2.95 2.64
CA ALA A 132 2.18 -2.20 1.94
C ALA A 132 2.14 -2.40 0.41
N VAL A 133 1.86 -3.61 -0.07
CA VAL A 133 1.65 -3.88 -1.50
C VAL A 133 0.46 -3.08 -2.02
N CYS A 134 -0.69 -3.11 -1.33
CA CYS A 134 -1.88 -2.34 -1.71
C CYS A 134 -1.61 -0.83 -1.74
N ALA A 135 -0.97 -0.29 -0.70
CA ALA A 135 -0.65 1.13 -0.62
C ALA A 135 0.33 1.57 -1.72
N TRP A 136 1.37 0.76 -1.99
CA TRP A 136 2.29 1.02 -3.09
C TRP A 136 1.60 0.94 -4.46
N ALA A 137 0.72 -0.05 -4.65
CA ALA A 137 -0.02 -0.20 -5.90
C ALA A 137 -0.95 0.99 -6.16
N HIS A 138 -1.66 1.49 -5.13
CA HIS A 138 -2.48 2.69 -5.21
C HIS A 138 -1.67 3.91 -5.67
N GLU A 139 -0.53 4.18 -5.03
CA GLU A 139 0.28 5.35 -5.41
C GLU A 139 0.78 5.25 -6.85
N ARG A 140 1.25 4.07 -7.27
CA ARG A 140 1.80 3.88 -8.61
C ARG A 140 0.72 3.93 -9.69
N HIS A 141 -0.49 3.54 -9.35
CA HIS A 141 -1.64 3.66 -10.21
C HIS A 141 -2.02 5.13 -10.42
N ASP A 142 -2.11 5.90 -9.34
CA ASP A 142 -2.56 7.31 -9.38
C ASP A 142 -1.48 8.25 -9.93
N ALA A 143 -0.20 7.85 -9.87
CA ALA A 143 0.91 8.50 -10.56
C ALA A 143 0.85 8.38 -12.11
N ARG A 144 -0.24 7.83 -12.69
CA ARG A 144 -0.54 7.87 -14.14
C ARG A 144 -1.71 8.82 -14.50
N PRO A 145 -1.74 10.07 -13.99
CA PRO A 145 -2.93 10.93 -14.01
C PRO A 145 -3.42 11.32 -15.42
N PHE A 146 -2.61 11.16 -16.47
CA PHE A 146 -3.00 11.52 -17.84
C PHE A 146 -3.57 10.37 -18.68
N ALA A 147 -3.66 9.16 -18.13
CA ALA A 147 -4.16 8.00 -18.88
C ALA A 147 -5.66 7.74 -18.71
N ARG A 148 -6.33 8.43 -17.78
CA ARG A 148 -7.72 8.13 -17.41
C ARG A 148 -8.52 9.40 -17.19
N ALA A 149 -9.60 9.55 -17.95
CA ALA A 149 -10.61 10.55 -17.66
C ALA A 149 -11.28 10.21 -16.32
N PRO A 150 -11.58 11.20 -15.45
CA PRO A 150 -12.39 10.97 -14.27
C PRO A 150 -13.77 10.44 -14.70
N ALA A 151 -14.05 9.18 -14.37
CA ALA A 151 -15.33 8.54 -14.62
C ALA A 151 -16.26 8.81 -13.42
N ALA A 152 -16.71 10.06 -13.27
CA ALA A 152 -17.80 10.36 -12.34
C ALA A 152 -18.73 11.40 -12.99
N ALA A 153 -19.98 10.99 -13.21
CA ALA A 153 -21.08 11.93 -13.34
C ALA A 153 -21.21 12.66 -11.99
N ALA A 154 -21.40 13.98 -12.02
CA ALA A 154 -21.61 14.77 -10.82
C ALA A 154 -22.91 14.31 -10.13
N ALA A 155 -22.79 13.53 -9.06
CA ALA A 155 -23.89 13.37 -8.12
C ALA A 155 -24.02 14.66 -7.30
N ALA A 156 -25.25 15.01 -6.90
CA ALA A 156 -25.45 16.10 -5.96
C ALA A 156 -24.75 15.74 -4.64
N PRO A 157 -23.92 16.62 -4.06
CA PRO A 157 -23.15 16.29 -2.87
C PRO A 157 -24.10 15.95 -1.72
N ARG A 158 -23.95 14.76 -1.14
CA ARG A 158 -24.63 14.40 0.10
C ARG A 158 -24.13 15.29 1.24
N ALA A 159 -25.00 15.53 2.21
CA ALA A 159 -24.61 16.22 3.44
C ALA A 159 -23.47 15.45 4.12
N ARG A 160 -22.47 16.17 4.62
CA ARG A 160 -21.39 15.59 5.42
C ARG A 160 -22.01 14.80 6.59
N PRO A 161 -21.61 13.53 6.80
CA PRO A 161 -22.06 12.76 7.95
C PRO A 161 -21.84 13.55 9.24
N LYS A 162 -22.86 13.59 10.10
CA LYS A 162 -22.71 14.21 11.42
C LYS A 162 -21.78 13.34 12.27
N LEU A 163 -21.06 14.00 13.17
CA LEU A 163 -20.30 13.31 14.20
C LEU A 163 -21.28 12.53 15.09
N GLU A 164 -21.25 11.21 15.01
CA GLU A 164 -22.05 10.34 15.86
C GLU A 164 -21.20 9.84 17.02
N VAL A 165 -21.63 10.11 18.24
CA VAL A 165 -21.09 9.43 19.42
C VAL A 165 -21.75 8.06 19.48
N ARG A 166 -20.98 7.02 19.16
CA ARG A 166 -21.39 5.63 19.35
C ARG A 166 -20.66 5.09 20.57
N ASP A 167 -21.36 4.34 21.42
CA ASP A 167 -20.75 3.60 22.53
C ASP A 167 -19.88 2.41 22.07
N ALA A 168 -19.75 2.22 20.76
CA ALA A 168 -18.92 1.18 20.18
C ALA A 168 -17.42 1.49 20.42
N PRO A 169 -16.64 0.51 20.88
CA PRO A 169 -15.19 0.69 21.00
C PRO A 169 -14.58 0.93 19.63
N VAL A 170 -13.68 1.91 19.57
CA VAL A 170 -12.86 2.19 18.40
C VAL A 170 -11.48 1.59 18.61
N TYR A 171 -11.00 0.88 17.58
CA TYR A 171 -9.66 0.31 17.56
C TYR A 171 -8.86 0.88 16.40
N VAL A 172 -7.64 1.30 16.69
CA VAL A 172 -6.66 1.70 15.70
C VAL A 172 -5.42 0.84 15.94
N GLU A 173 -4.82 0.35 14.85
CA GLU A 173 -3.55 -0.36 14.93
C GLU A 173 -2.52 0.51 15.66
N PRO A 174 -1.89 0.03 16.75
CA PRO A 174 -1.03 0.83 17.60
C PRO A 174 0.35 1.00 16.95
N HIS A 175 0.38 1.77 15.86
CA HIS A 175 1.57 2.12 15.10
C HIS A 175 1.70 3.64 14.94
N PRO A 176 1.91 4.37 16.05
CA PRO A 176 1.94 5.82 16.05
C PRO A 176 3.07 6.40 15.17
N GLU A 177 4.16 5.66 14.97
CA GLU A 177 5.29 6.09 14.12
C GLU A 177 4.86 6.20 12.65
N ALA A 178 4.22 5.16 12.11
CA ALA A 178 3.73 5.15 10.73
C ALA A 178 2.59 6.16 10.52
N LEU A 179 1.67 6.27 11.48
CA LEU A 179 0.58 7.25 11.43
C LEU A 179 1.12 8.69 11.53
N GLY A 180 2.15 8.93 12.33
CA GLY A 180 2.83 10.22 12.43
C GLY A 180 3.50 10.61 11.11
N HIS A 181 4.17 9.66 10.44
CA HIS A 181 4.73 9.90 9.10
C HIS A 181 3.64 10.12 8.05
N LEU A 182 2.52 9.40 8.12
CA LEU A 182 1.37 9.60 7.22
C LEU A 182 0.75 10.99 7.40
N LEU A 183 0.61 11.44 8.66
CA LEU A 183 0.14 12.78 8.98
C LEU A 183 1.10 13.85 8.45
N ALA A 184 2.41 13.64 8.59
CA ALA A 184 3.43 14.53 8.04
C ALA A 184 3.38 14.60 6.51
N LEU A 185 3.16 13.46 5.83
CA LEU A 185 2.95 13.38 4.38
C LEU A 185 1.72 14.19 3.94
N LEU A 186 0.58 14.05 4.62
CA LEU A 186 -0.64 14.81 4.30
C LEU A 186 -0.42 16.32 4.45
N ARG A 187 0.22 16.73 5.54
CA ARG A 187 0.59 18.14 5.77
C ARG A 187 1.59 18.66 4.75
N GLN A 188 2.55 17.83 4.32
CA GLN A 188 3.48 18.16 3.25
C GLN A 188 2.73 18.36 1.93
N ALA A 189 1.78 17.47 1.60
CA ALA A 189 0.94 17.58 0.42
C ALA A 189 0.09 18.86 0.44
N ALA A 190 -0.57 19.15 1.57
CA ALA A 190 -1.39 20.34 1.73
C ALA A 190 -0.59 21.63 1.52
N ARG A 191 0.57 21.77 2.19
CA ARG A 191 1.44 22.95 2.02
C ARG A 191 1.99 23.05 0.60
N GLY A 192 2.43 21.94 0.01
CA GLY A 192 2.99 21.92 -1.34
C GLY A 192 1.94 22.29 -2.38
N LEU A 193 0.75 21.70 -2.33
CA LEU A 193 -0.32 22.01 -3.27
C LEU A 193 -0.85 23.43 -3.08
N ALA A 194 -0.98 23.93 -1.85
CA ALA A 194 -1.33 25.32 -1.59
C ALA A 194 -0.31 26.29 -2.20
N ALA A 195 0.99 26.01 -2.06
CA ALA A 195 2.06 26.80 -2.68
C ALA A 195 2.03 26.74 -4.22
N HIS A 196 1.50 25.65 -4.80
CA HIS A 196 1.26 25.49 -6.23
C HIS A 196 -0.13 25.96 -6.70
N GLY A 197 -0.88 26.68 -5.85
CA GLY A 197 -2.12 27.33 -6.24
C GLY A 197 -3.37 26.45 -6.12
N LEU A 198 -3.37 25.44 -5.24
CA LEU A 198 -4.59 24.71 -4.87
C LEU A 198 -5.67 25.71 -4.42
N PRO A 199 -6.82 25.81 -5.11
CA PRO A 199 -7.83 26.80 -4.77
C PRO A 199 -8.46 26.48 -3.41
N LYS A 200 -8.70 27.54 -2.62
CA LYS A 200 -9.50 27.44 -1.39
C LYS A 200 -10.92 26.99 -1.70
N GLY A 201 -11.50 26.16 -0.85
CA GLY A 201 -12.80 25.53 -1.03
C GLY A 201 -12.85 24.47 -2.12
N SER A 202 -11.71 24.11 -2.73
CA SER A 202 -11.67 23.06 -3.75
C SER A 202 -11.90 21.67 -3.14
N ARG A 203 -12.32 20.73 -3.99
CA ARG A 203 -12.41 19.30 -3.63
C ARG A 203 -11.08 18.74 -3.11
N GLY A 204 -9.95 19.21 -3.65
CA GLY A 204 -8.63 18.79 -3.20
C GLY A 204 -8.29 19.27 -1.80
N GLU A 205 -8.62 20.52 -1.47
CA GLU A 205 -8.44 21.05 -0.11
C GLU A 205 -9.37 20.34 0.90
N LEU A 206 -10.61 20.06 0.49
CA LEU A 206 -11.55 19.28 1.29
C LEU A 206 -10.99 17.88 1.63
N ALA A 207 -10.51 17.14 0.62
CA ALA A 207 -9.91 15.82 0.84
C ALA A 207 -8.72 15.86 1.80
N LEU A 208 -7.80 16.81 1.60
CA LEU A 208 -6.64 16.93 2.47
C LEU A 208 -7.03 17.23 3.92
N THR A 209 -8.00 18.12 4.13
CA THR A 209 -8.47 18.50 5.46
C THR A 209 -9.15 17.32 6.17
N GLU A 210 -10.02 16.59 5.46
CA GLU A 210 -10.74 15.45 6.04
C GLU A 210 -9.82 14.26 6.32
N LEU A 211 -8.86 13.98 5.43
CA LEU A 211 -7.87 12.93 5.64
C LEU A 211 -6.89 13.30 6.76
N GLU A 212 -6.45 14.56 6.85
CA GLU A 212 -5.60 15.01 7.95
C GLU A 212 -6.30 14.83 9.30
N ASP A 213 -7.58 15.22 9.41
CA ASP A 213 -8.38 15.03 10.62
C ASP A 213 -8.54 13.55 11.00
N LEU A 214 -8.84 12.67 10.04
CA LEU A 214 -8.98 11.23 10.30
C LEU A 214 -7.65 10.60 10.74
N VAL A 215 -6.54 10.92 10.07
CA VAL A 215 -5.23 10.38 10.40
C VAL A 215 -4.70 10.94 11.72
N ASP A 216 -4.98 12.20 12.04
CA ASP A 216 -4.68 12.78 13.35
C ASP A 216 -5.44 12.07 14.47
N ALA A 217 -6.76 11.85 14.32
CA ALA A 217 -7.54 11.09 15.29
C ALA A 217 -6.99 9.66 15.49
N ALA A 218 -6.60 9.00 14.39
CA ALA A 218 -5.99 7.68 14.41
C ALA A 218 -4.62 7.70 15.11
N TYR A 219 -3.76 8.67 14.80
CA TYR A 219 -2.45 8.86 15.41
C TYR A 219 -2.56 9.05 16.93
N GLN A 220 -3.46 9.93 17.38
CA GLN A 220 -3.70 10.16 18.79
C GLN A 220 -4.21 8.88 19.47
N THR A 221 -5.16 8.18 18.84
CA THR A 221 -5.71 6.91 19.37
C THR A 221 -4.64 5.81 19.45
N ALA A 222 -3.78 5.67 18.44
CA ALA A 222 -2.67 4.71 18.44
C ALA A 222 -1.61 5.04 19.52
N THR A 223 -1.32 6.32 19.72
CA THR A 223 -0.41 6.79 20.79
C THR A 223 -0.99 6.45 22.16
N ARG A 224 -2.30 6.69 22.34
CA ARG A 224 -3.05 6.33 23.53
C ARG A 224 -3.03 4.82 23.80
N ALA A 225 -3.31 4.01 22.78
CA ALA A 225 -3.28 2.55 22.86
C ALA A 225 -1.89 1.99 23.21
N THR A 226 -0.84 2.60 22.66
CA THR A 226 0.57 2.26 22.99
C THR A 226 0.88 2.46 24.49
N ASN A 227 0.17 3.40 25.14
CA ASN A 227 0.29 3.67 26.57
C ASN A 227 -0.78 2.94 27.40
N GLU A 228 -1.46 1.93 26.84
CA GLU A 228 -2.52 1.15 27.49
C GLU A 228 -3.71 1.98 28.01
N GLN A 229 -4.00 3.12 27.37
CA GLN A 229 -5.14 3.94 27.78
C GLN A 229 -6.14 4.12 26.64
N PRO A 230 -7.45 4.06 26.94
CA PRO A 230 -8.51 4.06 25.93
C PRO A 230 -8.59 5.39 25.16
N PRO A 231 -9.20 5.41 23.97
CA PRO A 231 -9.51 6.66 23.28
C PRO A 231 -10.40 7.56 24.16
N THR A 232 -10.25 8.88 24.01
CA THR A 232 -11.21 9.83 24.59
C THR A 232 -12.55 9.75 23.85
N VAL A 233 -13.62 10.25 24.46
CA VAL A 233 -14.95 10.30 23.82
C VAL A 233 -14.91 11.05 22.48
N GLU A 234 -14.13 12.12 22.41
CA GLU A 234 -13.95 12.91 21.20
C GLU A 234 -13.23 12.12 20.08
N LEU A 235 -12.14 11.42 20.42
CA LEU A 235 -11.42 10.58 19.47
C LEU A 235 -12.28 9.41 18.98
N ALA A 236 -13.00 8.78 19.90
CA ALA A 236 -13.94 7.71 19.57
C ALA A 236 -15.03 8.21 18.61
N ALA A 237 -15.62 9.38 18.86
CA ALA A 237 -16.63 9.96 17.98
C ALA A 237 -16.07 10.28 16.58
N ARG A 238 -14.86 10.85 16.49
CA ARG A 238 -14.19 11.18 15.21
C ARG A 238 -13.95 9.96 14.33
N LEU A 239 -13.66 8.81 14.96
CA LEU A 239 -13.31 7.56 14.30
C LEU A 239 -14.49 6.60 14.11
N ALA A 240 -15.52 6.66 14.95
CA ALA A 240 -16.70 5.78 14.85
C ALA A 240 -17.42 5.91 13.50
N GLY A 241 -17.34 7.09 12.87
CA GLY A 241 -17.91 7.38 11.56
C GLY A 241 -16.95 7.22 10.39
N VAL A 242 -15.76 6.63 10.55
CA VAL A 242 -14.72 6.63 9.50
C VAL A 242 -15.21 6.06 8.17
N ALA A 243 -15.96 4.96 8.18
CA ALA A 243 -16.48 4.36 6.96
C ALA A 243 -17.42 5.31 6.21
N GLY A 244 -18.41 5.90 6.90
CA GLY A 244 -19.34 6.84 6.30
C GLY A 244 -18.66 8.15 5.88
N ARG A 245 -17.63 8.61 6.60
CA ARG A 245 -16.83 9.78 6.22
C ARG A 245 -16.01 9.52 4.97
N LEU A 246 -15.38 8.35 4.84
CA LEU A 246 -14.65 7.97 3.64
C LEU A 246 -15.60 7.86 2.44
N GLU A 247 -16.73 7.19 2.59
CA GLU A 247 -17.73 7.03 1.53
C GLU A 247 -18.29 8.38 1.06
N TRP A 248 -18.60 9.28 2.00
CA TRP A 248 -19.00 10.66 1.68
C TRP A 248 -17.87 11.44 0.98
N LEU A 249 -16.63 11.31 1.47
CA LEU A 249 -15.51 12.05 0.91
C LEU A 249 -15.26 11.62 -0.54
N GLU A 250 -15.30 10.31 -0.81
CA GLU A 250 -15.19 9.74 -2.15
C GLU A 250 -16.21 10.36 -3.11
N GLU A 251 -17.48 10.41 -2.72
CA GLU A 251 -18.53 11.05 -3.50
C GLU A 251 -18.26 12.55 -3.70
N ALA A 252 -17.90 13.27 -2.62
CA ALA A 252 -17.67 14.71 -2.63
C ALA A 252 -16.51 15.11 -3.55
N VAL A 253 -15.46 14.28 -3.63
CA VAL A 253 -14.30 14.54 -4.50
C VAL A 253 -14.37 13.86 -5.85
N GLY A 254 -15.41 13.05 -6.10
CA GLY A 254 -15.58 12.29 -7.33
C GLY A 254 -14.58 11.15 -7.49
N LEU A 255 -14.06 10.62 -6.39
CA LEU A 255 -13.25 9.42 -6.37
C LEU A 255 -14.16 8.19 -6.29
N ARG A 256 -13.70 7.08 -6.87
CA ARG A 256 -14.25 5.75 -6.61
C ARG A 256 -13.15 4.92 -5.98
N THR A 257 -13.20 4.73 -4.66
CA THR A 257 -12.33 3.76 -3.97
C THR A 257 -13.11 2.47 -3.72
N GLY A 258 -12.39 1.34 -3.60
CA GLY A 258 -13.01 0.00 -3.47
C GLY A 258 -13.19 -0.78 -4.79
N GLY A 259 -12.63 -0.28 -5.89
CA GLY A 259 -12.56 -0.99 -7.18
C GLY A 259 -11.33 -1.88 -7.33
N VAL A 260 -11.39 -2.77 -8.31
CA VAL A 260 -10.21 -3.49 -8.80
C VAL A 260 -9.25 -2.50 -9.45
N LEU A 261 -7.98 -2.58 -9.08
CA LEU A 261 -6.92 -1.69 -9.56
C LEU A 261 -5.72 -2.50 -10.04
N ALA A 262 -5.11 -2.07 -11.14
CA ALA A 262 -3.94 -2.73 -11.71
C ALA A 262 -2.84 -1.73 -12.09
N VAL A 263 -1.59 -2.03 -11.71
CA VAL A 263 -0.40 -1.28 -12.13
C VAL A 263 0.69 -2.21 -12.63
N HIS A 264 1.38 -1.79 -13.70
CA HIS A 264 2.57 -2.54 -14.16
C HIS A 264 3.75 -2.21 -13.25
N VAL A 265 4.38 -3.25 -12.73
CA VAL A 265 5.67 -3.16 -12.03
C VAL A 265 6.81 -3.23 -13.05
N HIS A 266 6.78 -4.26 -13.89
CA HIS A 266 7.76 -4.50 -14.94
C HIS A 266 7.06 -5.13 -16.16
N ALA A 267 7.54 -4.83 -17.38
CA ALA A 267 7.02 -5.45 -18.59
C ALA A 267 8.17 -5.85 -19.50
N ASP A 268 8.20 -7.13 -19.88
CA ASP A 268 9.13 -7.64 -20.87
C ASP A 268 8.43 -7.71 -22.24
N PRO A 269 8.87 -6.92 -23.23
CA PRO A 269 8.31 -6.98 -24.57
C PRO A 269 8.67 -8.27 -25.31
N VAL A 270 9.77 -8.95 -24.97
CA VAL A 270 10.23 -10.14 -25.69
C VAL A 270 9.38 -11.36 -25.33
N SER A 271 9.18 -11.63 -24.05
CA SER A 271 8.30 -12.71 -23.61
C SER A 271 6.81 -12.39 -23.73
N GLY A 272 6.47 -11.12 -23.97
CA GLY A 272 5.09 -10.64 -23.92
C GLY A 272 4.43 -10.83 -22.55
N ARG A 273 5.19 -10.71 -21.44
CA ARG A 273 4.65 -10.82 -20.06
C ARG A 273 4.94 -9.54 -19.27
N ALA A 274 4.18 -9.32 -18.21
CA ALA A 274 4.36 -8.19 -17.31
C ALA A 274 4.09 -8.60 -15.86
N SER A 275 4.87 -8.10 -14.92
CA SER A 275 4.47 -8.14 -13.50
C SER A 275 3.46 -7.03 -13.24
N VAL A 276 2.39 -7.42 -12.55
CA VAL A 276 1.25 -6.59 -12.19
C VAL A 276 1.10 -6.63 -10.68
N ALA A 277 1.01 -5.45 -10.09
CA ALA A 277 0.55 -5.28 -8.73
C ALA A 277 -0.82 -4.59 -8.74
N GLY A 278 -1.60 -4.76 -7.68
CA GLY A 278 -2.93 -4.21 -7.67
C GLY A 278 -3.76 -4.57 -6.46
N ILE A 279 -5.05 -4.33 -6.61
CA ILE A 279 -6.05 -4.58 -5.58
C ILE A 279 -7.16 -5.42 -6.22
N GLY A 280 -7.45 -6.56 -5.60
CA GLY A 280 -8.46 -7.51 -6.03
C GLY A 280 -9.89 -7.11 -5.65
N GLY A 281 -10.02 -6.16 -4.71
CA GLY A 281 -11.28 -5.67 -4.17
C GLY A 281 -11.29 -5.71 -2.65
N LEU A 282 -12.46 -5.40 -2.07
CA LEU A 282 -12.72 -5.47 -0.65
C LEU A 282 -13.11 -6.89 -0.25
N THR A 283 -12.40 -7.46 0.72
CA THR A 283 -12.76 -8.70 1.41
C THR A 283 -12.95 -8.40 2.90
N GLU A 284 -13.33 -9.41 3.67
CA GLU A 284 -13.37 -9.33 5.12
C GLU A 284 -12.02 -9.69 5.75
N ILE A 285 -11.74 -9.15 6.94
CA ILE A 285 -10.67 -9.61 7.84
C ILE A 285 -11.21 -9.76 9.25
N HIS A 286 -10.73 -10.80 9.93
CA HIS A 286 -11.04 -11.11 11.32
C HIS A 286 -9.79 -10.85 12.15
N VAL A 287 -9.92 -10.04 13.21
CA VAL A 287 -8.80 -9.69 14.08
C VAL A 287 -9.22 -9.90 15.53
N ALA A 288 -8.38 -10.61 16.29
CA ALA A 288 -8.48 -10.68 17.74
C ALA A 288 -7.68 -9.53 18.35
N LEU A 289 -8.35 -8.69 19.14
CA LEU A 289 -7.76 -7.54 19.82
C LEU A 289 -7.98 -7.65 21.32
N ARG A 290 -7.15 -6.98 22.12
CA ARG A 290 -7.40 -6.79 23.54
C ARG A 290 -8.20 -5.49 23.72
N ASP A 291 -9.37 -5.55 24.37
CA ASP A 291 -10.12 -4.34 24.73
C ASP A 291 -9.33 -3.58 25.81
N PRO A 292 -8.91 -2.33 25.57
CA PRO A 292 -8.12 -1.57 26.54
C PRO A 292 -8.91 -1.20 27.80
N ARG A 293 -10.24 -1.31 27.80
CA ARG A 293 -11.09 -0.99 28.96
C ARG A 293 -11.27 -2.18 29.89
N THR A 294 -11.42 -3.38 29.32
CA THR A 294 -11.74 -4.61 30.09
C THR A 294 -10.55 -5.57 30.18
N GLY A 295 -9.54 -5.40 29.32
CA GLY A 295 -8.43 -6.35 29.15
C GLY A 295 -8.84 -7.67 28.47
N GLY A 296 -10.13 -7.86 28.15
CA GLY A 296 -10.63 -9.06 27.49
C GLY A 296 -10.25 -9.12 26.02
N LEU A 297 -10.24 -10.32 25.45
CA LEU A 297 -10.12 -10.50 24.00
C LEU A 297 -11.47 -10.20 23.33
N VAL A 298 -11.43 -9.39 22.29
CA VAL A 298 -12.56 -9.09 21.42
C VAL A 298 -12.26 -9.52 20.00
N HIS A 299 -13.28 -10.02 19.31
CA HIS A 299 -13.22 -10.35 17.89
C HIS A 299 -13.80 -9.19 17.09
N VAL A 300 -12.98 -8.63 16.21
CA VAL A 300 -13.36 -7.53 15.33
C VAL A 300 -13.37 -8.02 13.89
N ILE A 301 -14.41 -7.62 13.16
CA ILE A 301 -14.61 -7.92 11.75
C ILE A 301 -14.63 -6.59 11.00
N GLY A 302 -13.90 -6.51 9.90
CA GLY A 302 -13.84 -5.28 9.10
C GLY A 302 -13.42 -5.51 7.65
N PRO A 303 -13.49 -4.44 6.83
CA PRO A 303 -13.07 -4.50 5.44
C PRO A 303 -11.54 -4.56 5.32
N ARG A 304 -11.07 -5.29 4.31
CA ARG A 304 -9.66 -5.43 3.93
C ARG A 304 -9.52 -5.29 2.41
N LEU A 305 -8.53 -4.53 1.96
CA LEU A 305 -8.11 -4.54 0.57
C LEU A 305 -7.25 -5.78 0.30
N SER A 306 -7.65 -6.60 -0.66
CA SER A 306 -6.88 -7.78 -1.09
C SER A 306 -5.80 -7.38 -2.09
N ALA A 307 -4.54 -7.73 -1.84
CA ALA A 307 -3.47 -7.44 -2.79
C ALA A 307 -3.51 -8.39 -4.00
N VAL A 308 -3.07 -7.89 -5.14
CA VAL A 308 -2.68 -8.67 -6.32
C VAL A 308 -1.20 -8.41 -6.58
N ASP A 309 -0.40 -9.46 -6.75
CA ASP A 309 1.02 -9.35 -7.11
C ASP A 309 1.43 -10.58 -7.93
N VAL A 310 1.30 -10.48 -9.26
CA VAL A 310 1.36 -11.64 -10.18
C VAL A 310 2.11 -11.30 -11.48
N VAL A 311 2.58 -12.32 -12.19
CA VAL A 311 3.06 -12.17 -13.57
C VAL A 311 1.94 -12.53 -14.54
N TRP A 312 1.63 -11.59 -15.44
CA TRP A 312 0.48 -11.61 -16.33
C TRP A 312 0.89 -11.62 -17.82
N PRO A 313 0.16 -12.33 -18.71
CA PRO A 313 0.36 -12.23 -20.15
C PRO A 313 -0.04 -10.85 -20.69
N ARG A 314 0.80 -10.23 -21.55
CA ARG A 314 0.46 -8.95 -22.22
C ARG A 314 -0.57 -9.11 -23.34
N SER A 315 -0.84 -10.33 -23.81
CA SER A 315 -1.94 -10.59 -24.74
C SER A 315 -3.31 -10.28 -24.14
N LYS A 316 -3.40 -10.22 -22.80
CA LYS A 316 -4.57 -9.72 -22.09
C LYS A 316 -4.45 -8.21 -21.90
N ALA A 317 -5.56 -7.50 -22.07
CA ALA A 317 -5.62 -6.07 -21.76
C ALA A 317 -5.30 -5.84 -20.27
N LEU A 318 -4.46 -4.85 -19.98
CA LEU A 318 -3.97 -4.53 -18.63
C LEU A 318 -4.49 -3.15 -18.21
N HIS A 319 -5.79 -3.10 -17.93
CA HIS A 319 -6.48 -1.96 -17.34
C HIS A 319 -7.50 -2.47 -16.32
N ASP A 320 -7.98 -1.59 -15.43
CA ASP A 320 -8.85 -2.00 -14.31
C ASP A 320 -10.06 -2.80 -14.75
N ALA A 321 -10.72 -2.41 -15.85
CA ALA A 321 -11.87 -3.16 -16.36
C ALA A 321 -11.51 -4.59 -16.86
N ALA A 322 -10.31 -4.80 -17.41
CA ALA A 322 -9.86 -6.12 -17.84
C ALA A 322 -9.44 -6.98 -16.64
N LEU A 323 -8.73 -6.40 -15.66
CA LEU A 323 -8.44 -7.09 -14.41
C LEU A 323 -9.74 -7.41 -13.66
N LYS A 324 -10.73 -6.50 -13.65
CA LYS A 324 -12.05 -6.70 -13.05
C LYS A 324 -12.83 -7.79 -13.75
N ALA A 325 -12.80 -7.83 -15.09
CA ALA A 325 -13.45 -8.88 -15.87
C ALA A 325 -12.83 -10.25 -15.62
N ASP A 326 -11.50 -10.31 -15.47
CA ASP A 326 -10.80 -11.55 -15.17
C ASP A 326 -11.02 -12.00 -13.71
N LEU A 327 -10.95 -11.08 -12.74
CA LEU A 327 -11.27 -11.33 -11.32
C LEU A 327 -12.72 -11.74 -11.10
N GLY A 328 -13.65 -11.17 -11.86
CA GLY A 328 -15.09 -11.49 -11.79
C GLY A 328 -15.45 -12.84 -12.42
N LYS A 329 -14.58 -13.43 -13.25
CA LYS A 329 -14.77 -14.77 -13.84
C LYS A 329 -14.06 -15.87 -13.05
N SER A 330 -13.05 -15.53 -12.25
CA SER A 330 -12.42 -16.39 -11.26
C SER A 330 -11.61 -15.50 -10.32
N PRO A 331 -11.77 -15.55 -8.99
CA PRO A 331 -10.94 -14.71 -8.12
C PRO A 331 -9.49 -15.11 -8.36
N LEU A 332 -8.64 -14.14 -8.71
CA LEU A 332 -7.21 -14.40 -8.74
C LEU A 332 -6.83 -14.95 -7.39
N ALA A 333 -6.05 -16.02 -7.41
CA ALA A 333 -5.47 -16.53 -6.19
C ALA A 333 -4.77 -15.33 -5.52
N PRO A 334 -5.15 -14.97 -4.28
CA PRO A 334 -4.41 -13.95 -3.57
C PRO A 334 -2.95 -14.41 -3.50
N PRO A 335 -1.99 -13.49 -3.33
CA PRO A 335 -0.60 -13.86 -3.15
C PRO A 335 -0.49 -15.02 -2.15
N PRO A 336 0.29 -16.08 -2.41
CA PRO A 336 0.23 -17.31 -1.61
C PRO A 336 0.40 -17.08 -0.10
N PHE A 337 1.16 -16.03 0.27
CA PHE A 337 1.39 -15.63 1.65
C PHE A 337 0.13 -15.15 2.39
N VAL A 338 -0.92 -14.73 1.68
CA VAL A 338 -2.19 -14.29 2.28
C VAL A 338 -2.92 -15.44 2.98
N SER A 339 -2.74 -16.68 2.50
CA SER A 339 -3.35 -17.88 3.12
C SER A 339 -2.96 -18.10 4.59
N ALA A 340 -1.86 -17.47 5.05
CA ALA A 340 -1.38 -17.60 6.42
C ALA A 340 -2.26 -16.87 7.47
N TYR A 341 -3.14 -15.96 7.04
CA TYR A 341 -3.99 -15.16 7.94
C TYR A 341 -5.39 -14.87 7.37
N TYR A 342 -5.75 -15.53 6.27
CA TYR A 342 -7.04 -15.40 5.62
C TYR A 342 -7.57 -16.77 5.22
N THR A 343 -8.78 -17.09 5.68
CA THR A 343 -9.57 -18.25 5.25
C THR A 343 -10.71 -17.78 4.36
N ARG A 344 -10.94 -18.49 3.24
CA ARG A 344 -12.07 -18.27 2.34
C ARG A 344 -13.36 -18.84 2.92
#